data_AF-K1VBW9-F1
#
_entry.id   AF-K1VBW9-F1
#
_cell.length_a   1.000
_cell.length_b   1.000
_cell.length_c   1.000
_cell.angle_alpha   90.00
_cell.angle_beta   90.00
_cell.angle_gamma   90.00
#
_symmetry.space_group_name_H-M   'P 1'
#
loop_
_entity.id
_entity.type
_entity.pdbx_description
1 polymer ?
#
loop_
_entity_poly.entity_id
_entity_poly.type
_entity_poly.pdbx_seq_one_letter_code
_entity_poly.pdbx_strand_id
1 'polypeptide(L)'
;MPNNEIETTTIGDGANALTVPRLLTGLWQLAGVEADDGKLKELASGLQPYVNSGLAAFDMADRPGRMQGGHRPGVQAYEHQVHRPHAVPYLALRRHRLHNLYELTKMQKEGRIKNLGLTNVNLAHLRLLHSTGFKLVTNQLSMSVLDRRAELGGMAEWCAKNGVKLLAYGTLLGGFLSEGWVGKPEPSAKELGTMSLQKYKRFIDVAVGGWDAFQKVLAACAEVAKKHNVAIPAVATRYVLQQQAVGCVIVGSRLDNSVAQKYIDRNKAVFSFELDDADMRTIREAQKALKPIPNDCGDEYRVPPFLTASGDLGDHLDPAAEREQLATVERIANAGGRVQVSGGSKYEPIAGYCRAVRVGKKISVSGTTTLSHPSGTGVIGGKSTGDQATFILDIISGAVRALGGSMADVVRTRVMLTDVKNWEPVCKVHAAAFKPFDVRPSNTMVGGIDLIGDGLLVEIEADAELGGQKTDVLNI
;
A
#
# COMPACT_ATOMS: atom_id res chain seq x y z
N MET A 1 -32.38 -17.03 14.83
CA MET A 1 -32.14 -16.06 13.73
C MET A 1 -30.79 -15.45 14.00
N PRO A 2 -29.89 -15.29 13.02
CA PRO A 2 -28.66 -14.53 13.24
C PRO A 2 -29.05 -13.14 13.74
N ASN A 3 -28.57 -12.77 14.93
CA ASN A 3 -28.83 -11.46 15.53
C ASN A 3 -28.19 -10.41 14.61
N ASN A 4 -28.94 -9.38 14.21
CA ASN A 4 -28.42 -8.21 13.47
C ASN A 4 -27.47 -7.34 14.33
N GLU A 5 -26.79 -7.95 15.30
CA GLU A 5 -25.78 -7.31 16.12
C GLU A 5 -24.54 -7.03 15.28
N ILE A 6 -24.00 -5.83 15.47
CA ILE A 6 -22.80 -5.42 14.76
C ILE A 6 -21.62 -6.17 15.34
N GLU A 7 -20.95 -6.96 14.51
CA GLU A 7 -19.70 -7.60 14.91
C GLU A 7 -18.64 -6.54 15.19
N THR A 8 -17.83 -6.79 16.23
CA THR A 8 -16.72 -5.93 16.60
C THR A 8 -15.38 -6.67 16.54
N THR A 9 -14.29 -5.94 16.37
CA THR A 9 -12.92 -6.45 16.52
C THR A 9 -12.17 -5.55 17.50
N THR A 10 -11.14 -6.10 18.12
CA THR A 10 -10.15 -5.32 18.88
C THR A 10 -8.97 -4.97 17.98
N ILE A 11 -8.55 -3.71 18.02
CA ILE A 11 -7.34 -3.16 17.39
C ILE A 11 -6.38 -2.74 18.52
N GLY A 12 -5.10 -3.12 18.39
CA GLY A 12 -4.11 -2.90 19.43
C GLY A 12 -4.26 -3.84 20.62
N ASP A 13 -3.49 -3.57 21.68
CA ASP A 13 -3.37 -4.42 22.86
C ASP A 13 -3.25 -3.60 24.15
N GLY A 14 -3.42 -4.27 25.30
CA GLY A 14 -3.27 -3.67 26.62
C GLY A 14 -4.12 -2.42 26.83
N ALA A 15 -3.54 -1.38 27.43
CA ALA A 15 -4.22 -0.11 27.70
C ALA A 15 -4.63 0.67 26.43
N ASN A 16 -4.05 0.33 25.27
CA ASN A 16 -4.34 0.99 23.99
C ASN A 16 -5.33 0.20 23.12
N ALA A 17 -5.87 -0.92 23.61
CA ALA A 17 -6.85 -1.71 22.89
C ALA A 17 -8.12 -0.88 22.58
N LEU A 18 -8.59 -0.96 21.34
CA LEU A 18 -9.80 -0.32 20.84
C LEU A 18 -10.75 -1.37 20.28
N THR A 19 -11.93 -1.51 20.87
CA THR A 19 -13.03 -2.30 20.28
C THR A 19 -13.78 -1.43 19.29
N VAL A 20 -13.79 -1.83 18.02
CA VAL A 20 -14.43 -1.11 16.92
C VAL A 20 -15.37 -2.03 16.15
N PRO A 21 -16.44 -1.50 15.54
CA PRO A 21 -17.21 -2.23 14.54
C PRO A 21 -16.30 -2.81 13.44
N ARG A 22 -16.59 -4.03 12.99
CA ARG A 22 -15.90 -4.62 11.84
C ARG A 22 -16.27 -3.93 10.51
N LEU A 23 -17.23 -3.02 10.54
CA LEU A 23 -17.55 -2.15 9.42
C LEU A 23 -17.27 -0.69 9.79
N LEU A 24 -16.31 -0.07 9.10
CA LEU A 24 -15.96 1.34 9.28
C LEU A 24 -16.68 2.20 8.25
N THR A 25 -17.19 3.34 8.70
CA THR A 25 -17.88 4.32 7.86
C THR A 25 -16.86 5.25 7.20
N GLY A 26 -16.58 5.04 5.92
CA GLY A 26 -15.65 5.87 5.14
C GLY A 26 -16.22 7.25 4.81
N LEU A 27 -15.47 8.30 5.15
CA LEU A 27 -15.82 9.71 5.01
C LEU A 27 -14.98 10.43 3.95
N TRP A 28 -14.48 9.71 2.95
CA TRP A 28 -13.63 10.25 1.89
C TRP A 28 -14.25 11.45 1.14
N GLN A 29 -15.58 11.54 1.06
CA GLN A 29 -16.30 12.67 0.47
C GLN A 29 -16.17 13.97 1.28
N LEU A 30 -15.68 13.90 2.52
CA LEU A 30 -15.45 15.05 3.40
C LEU A 30 -14.04 15.63 3.28
N ALA A 31 -13.13 14.94 2.59
CA ALA A 31 -11.75 15.38 2.44
C ALA A 31 -11.69 16.72 1.66
N GLY A 32 -11.12 17.76 2.29
CA GLY A 32 -10.94 19.09 1.67
C GLY A 32 -12.15 20.04 1.77
N VAL A 33 -13.14 19.74 2.61
CA VAL A 33 -14.31 20.61 2.89
C VAL A 33 -14.04 21.63 4.02
N GLU A 34 -12.79 21.71 4.48
CA GLU A 34 -12.32 22.50 5.64
C GLU A 34 -12.57 24.02 5.55
N ALA A 35 -12.98 24.54 4.41
CA ALA A 35 -13.22 25.97 4.18
C ALA A 35 -14.70 26.40 4.25
N ASP A 36 -15.64 25.48 4.51
CA ASP A 36 -17.09 25.78 4.54
C ASP A 36 -17.77 25.23 5.82
N ASP A 37 -17.87 26.08 6.83
CA ASP A 37 -18.45 25.78 8.15
C ASP A 37 -19.94 25.37 8.08
N GLY A 38 -20.70 25.91 7.13
CA GLY A 38 -22.11 25.58 6.95
C GLY A 38 -22.28 24.14 6.46
N LYS A 39 -21.50 23.79 5.45
CA LYS A 39 -21.46 22.44 4.87
C LYS A 39 -20.92 21.41 5.87
N LEU A 40 -19.93 21.76 6.69
CA LEU A 40 -19.42 20.88 7.76
C LEU A 40 -20.49 20.56 8.82
N LYS A 41 -21.28 21.55 9.25
CA LYS A 41 -22.38 21.32 10.22
C LYS A 41 -23.47 20.41 9.66
N GLU A 42 -23.86 20.61 8.41
CA GLU A 42 -24.83 19.76 7.72
C GLU A 42 -24.33 18.31 7.65
N LEU A 43 -23.10 18.10 7.20
CA LEU A 43 -22.49 16.78 7.07
C LEU A 43 -22.28 16.08 8.42
N ALA A 44 -21.95 16.83 9.47
CA ALA A 44 -21.82 16.31 10.83
C ALA A 44 -23.15 15.76 11.36
N SER A 45 -24.29 16.42 11.04
CA SER A 45 -25.61 15.91 11.41
C SER A 45 -25.91 14.55 10.78
N GLY A 46 -25.40 14.32 9.56
CA GLY A 46 -25.51 13.06 8.83
C GLY A 46 -24.74 11.89 9.43
N LEU A 47 -23.88 12.12 10.43
CA LEU A 47 -23.16 11.06 11.14
C LEU A 47 -23.99 10.44 12.26
N GLN A 48 -24.91 11.19 12.86
CA GLN A 48 -25.69 10.73 14.00
C GLN A 48 -26.50 9.44 13.73
N PRO A 49 -27.14 9.26 12.56
CA PRO A 49 -27.81 8.00 12.23
C PRO A 49 -26.87 6.78 12.24
N TYR A 50 -25.61 6.95 11.82
CA TYR A 50 -24.61 5.87 11.83
C TYR A 50 -24.23 5.50 13.27
N VAL A 51 -23.97 6.51 14.11
CA VAL A 51 -23.67 6.31 15.55
C VAL A 51 -24.84 5.60 16.24
N ASN A 52 -26.07 6.09 16.07
CA ASN A 52 -27.28 5.52 16.67
C ASN A 52 -27.51 4.07 16.23
N SER A 53 -27.05 3.71 15.04
CA SER A 53 -27.19 2.36 14.48
C SER A 53 -26.07 1.41 14.92
N GLY A 54 -25.10 1.89 15.70
CA GLY A 54 -23.94 1.15 16.22
C GLY A 54 -22.70 1.18 15.31
N LEU A 55 -22.75 1.89 14.18
CA LEU A 55 -21.61 2.10 13.27
C LEU A 55 -20.79 3.33 13.71
N ALA A 56 -20.35 3.32 14.97
CA ALA A 56 -19.71 4.45 15.65
C ALA A 56 -18.19 4.56 15.41
N ALA A 57 -17.69 4.05 14.29
CA ALA A 57 -16.31 4.20 13.87
C ALA A 57 -16.24 4.66 12.41
N PHE A 58 -15.49 5.74 12.19
CA PHE A 58 -15.43 6.47 10.93
C PHE A 58 -14.00 6.49 10.43
N ASP A 59 -13.77 6.34 9.13
CA ASP A 59 -12.48 6.49 8.44
C ASP A 59 -12.46 7.83 7.67
N MET A 60 -11.61 8.78 8.06
CA MET A 60 -11.42 10.10 7.39
C MET A 60 -9.99 10.21 6.85
N ALA A 61 -9.58 11.30 6.19
CA ALA A 61 -8.18 11.66 5.96
C ALA A 61 -8.04 13.18 5.74
N ASP A 62 -6.98 13.81 6.29
CA ASP A 62 -6.70 15.22 6.04
C ASP A 62 -6.12 15.42 4.63
N ARG A 63 -6.62 16.42 3.89
CA ARG A 63 -6.05 16.82 2.59
C ARG A 63 -5.72 18.32 2.60
N PRO A 64 -4.42 18.70 2.60
CA PRO A 64 -4.07 20.07 2.26
C PRO A 64 -4.29 20.30 0.75
N GLY A 65 -5.32 21.09 0.40
CA GLY A 65 -5.47 21.75 -0.90
C GLY A 65 -6.05 20.92 -2.07
N ARG A 66 -7.08 21.48 -2.71
CA ARG A 66 -7.61 21.39 -4.11
C ARG A 66 -7.28 20.22 -5.07
N MET A 67 -6.79 19.06 -4.66
CA MET A 67 -6.65 17.88 -5.54
C MET A 67 -7.72 16.84 -5.20
N GLN A 68 -8.54 16.49 -6.19
CA GLN A 68 -9.65 15.54 -6.08
C GLN A 68 -9.12 14.11 -6.28
N GLY A 69 -9.39 13.21 -5.31
CA GLY A 69 -9.38 11.76 -5.48
C GLY A 69 -8.08 11.03 -5.14
N GLY A 70 -8.06 10.24 -4.07
CA GLY A 70 -7.05 9.18 -3.86
C GLY A 70 -6.66 8.92 -2.40
N HIS A 71 -6.61 7.64 -2.01
CA HIS A 71 -5.90 7.18 -0.81
C HIS A 71 -4.41 7.24 -1.15
N ARG A 72 -3.65 8.04 -0.39
CA ARG A 72 -2.19 8.05 -0.50
C ARG A 72 -1.65 6.95 0.42
N PRO A 73 -0.60 6.21 0.04
CA PRO A 73 0.06 5.34 1.00
C PRO A 73 0.53 6.16 2.21
N GLY A 74 0.64 5.64 3.43
CA GLY A 74 1.05 6.49 4.56
C GLY A 74 0.88 5.91 5.95
N VAL A 75 1.08 6.75 6.97
CA VAL A 75 0.90 6.41 8.38
C VAL A 75 -0.47 6.91 8.84
N GLN A 76 -1.16 6.14 9.68
CA GLN A 76 -2.42 6.53 10.28
C GLN A 76 -2.28 6.61 11.81
N ALA A 77 -2.93 7.60 12.42
CA ALA A 77 -3.03 7.77 13.86
C ALA A 77 -4.48 7.51 14.29
N TYR A 78 -4.67 6.73 15.36
CA TYR A 78 -6.00 6.48 15.93
C TYR A 78 -6.16 7.19 17.27
N GLU A 79 -7.11 8.13 17.33
CA GLU A 79 -7.58 8.80 18.53
C GLU A 79 -9.09 8.53 18.70
N HIS A 80 -9.63 8.70 19.91
CA HIS A 80 -11.02 8.40 20.33
C HIS A 80 -12.10 8.42 19.22
N GLN A 81 -12.77 7.28 18.97
CA GLN A 81 -13.96 7.06 18.11
C GLN A 81 -14.02 7.74 16.72
N VAL A 82 -12.95 8.42 16.29
CA VAL A 82 -12.85 9.17 15.04
C VAL A 82 -11.45 8.98 14.47
N HIS A 83 -11.36 8.33 13.31
CA HIS A 83 -10.12 8.08 12.61
C HIS A 83 -9.62 9.37 11.96
N ARG A 84 -8.49 9.91 12.43
CA ARG A 84 -7.78 10.99 11.76
C ARG A 84 -6.44 10.46 11.24
N PRO A 85 -6.37 9.90 10.03
CA PRO A 85 -5.11 9.55 9.44
C PRO A 85 -4.51 10.80 8.82
N HIS A 86 -3.38 11.21 9.36
CA HIS A 86 -2.41 12.02 8.63
C HIS A 86 -1.71 11.13 7.60
N ALA A 87 -2.41 10.80 6.50
CA ALA A 87 -1.87 9.95 5.44
C ALA A 87 -0.67 10.65 4.76
N VAL A 88 0.55 10.32 5.18
CA VAL A 88 1.79 10.78 4.53
C VAL A 88 2.06 9.90 3.30
N PRO A 89 1.84 10.36 2.04
CA PRO A 89 2.06 9.59 0.81
C PRO A 89 3.31 8.72 0.87
N TYR A 90 3.16 7.40 0.77
CA TYR A 90 4.23 6.42 0.80
C TYR A 90 4.62 5.99 -0.63
N LEU A 91 5.68 6.66 -1.07
CA LEU A 91 6.42 6.45 -2.31
C LEU A 91 7.91 6.50 -1.92
N ALA A 92 8.46 5.33 -1.58
CA ALA A 92 9.74 5.10 -0.89
C ALA A 92 9.78 5.56 0.58
N LEU A 93 10.37 4.75 1.48
CA LEU A 93 10.67 5.16 2.85
C LEU A 93 11.83 6.17 2.84
N ARG A 94 11.53 7.42 2.48
CA ARG A 94 12.52 8.49 2.57
C ARG A 94 12.77 8.84 4.03
N ARG A 95 13.98 9.32 4.32
CA ARG A 95 14.44 9.71 5.67
C ARG A 95 13.40 10.53 6.44
N HIS A 96 12.78 11.53 5.82
CA HIS A 96 11.77 12.38 6.47
C HIS A 96 10.53 11.61 6.95
N ARG A 97 10.10 10.54 6.27
CA ARG A 97 8.91 9.77 6.65
C ARG A 97 9.17 8.85 7.84
N LEU A 98 10.37 8.30 7.93
CA LEU A 98 10.80 7.57 9.12
C LEU A 98 10.86 8.49 10.35
N HIS A 99 11.29 9.74 10.17
CA HIS A 99 11.23 10.74 11.24
C HIS A 99 9.77 11.05 11.62
N ASN A 100 8.87 11.25 10.66
CA ASN A 100 7.45 11.45 10.95
C ASN A 100 6.85 10.27 11.73
N LEU A 101 7.12 9.02 11.33
CA LEU A 101 6.65 7.83 12.04
C LEU A 101 7.23 7.74 13.46
N TYR A 102 8.48 8.16 13.65
CA TYR A 102 9.08 8.26 14.98
C TYR A 102 8.42 9.34 15.85
N GLU A 103 8.13 10.52 15.31
CA GLU A 103 7.40 11.56 16.05
C GLU A 103 5.97 11.10 16.40
N LEU A 104 5.30 10.36 15.51
CA LEU A 104 4.01 9.73 15.83
C LEU A 104 4.14 8.67 16.93
N THR A 105 5.27 7.95 17.00
CA THR A 105 5.56 7.02 18.10
C THR A 105 5.74 7.75 19.43
N LYS A 106 6.32 8.95 19.44
CA LYS A 106 6.37 9.80 20.64
C LYS A 106 4.98 10.24 21.06
N MET A 107 4.17 10.74 20.13
CA MET A 107 2.78 11.12 20.40
C MET A 107 1.95 9.94 20.93
N GLN A 108 2.22 8.71 20.47
CA GLN A 108 1.61 7.51 21.02
C GLN A 108 2.01 7.27 22.48
N LYS A 109 3.30 7.40 22.81
CA LYS A 109 3.81 7.25 24.18
C LYS A 109 3.29 8.34 25.12
N GLU A 110 3.05 9.54 24.59
CA GLU A 110 2.43 10.67 25.29
C GLU A 110 0.91 10.49 25.48
N GLY A 111 0.30 9.43 24.93
CA GLY A 111 -1.13 9.15 25.05
C GLY A 111 -2.03 9.99 24.15
N ARG A 112 -1.45 10.82 23.26
CA ARG A 112 -2.18 11.63 22.27
C ARG A 112 -2.75 10.78 21.14
N ILE A 113 -2.13 9.64 20.87
CA ILE A 113 -2.57 8.67 19.88
C ILE A 113 -2.58 7.31 20.58
N LYS A 114 -3.66 6.53 20.47
CA LYS A 114 -3.71 5.19 21.08
C LYS A 114 -2.91 4.18 20.25
N ASN A 115 -3.09 4.23 18.93
CA ASN A 115 -2.59 3.21 18.01
C ASN A 115 -1.95 3.84 16.77
N LEU A 116 -0.96 3.14 16.20
CA LEU A 116 -0.33 3.49 14.93
C LEU A 116 -0.69 2.46 13.87
N GLY A 117 -1.12 2.96 12.71
CA GLY A 117 -1.46 2.16 11.54
C GLY A 117 -0.67 2.59 10.31
N LEU A 118 -0.74 1.75 9.28
CA LEU A 118 -0.21 2.03 7.95
C LEU A 118 -1.32 2.01 6.90
N THR A 119 -1.02 2.53 5.72
CA THR A 119 -1.91 2.49 4.55
C THR A 119 -1.11 2.23 3.30
N ASN A 120 -1.57 1.29 2.46
CA ASN A 120 -0.92 0.88 1.20
C ASN A 120 0.57 0.56 1.37
N VAL A 121 0.92 -0.12 2.47
CA VAL A 121 2.29 -0.60 2.69
C VAL A 121 2.35 -2.08 2.35
N ASN A 122 3.24 -2.45 1.43
CA ASN A 122 3.48 -3.83 1.03
C ASN A 122 4.12 -4.65 2.16
N LEU A 123 4.13 -5.97 2.03
CA LEU A 123 4.57 -6.87 3.09
C LEU A 123 6.05 -6.69 3.43
N ALA A 124 6.91 -6.50 2.43
CA ALA A 124 8.34 -6.28 2.64
C ALA A 124 8.60 -5.07 3.54
N HIS A 125 7.84 -3.99 3.33
CA HIS A 125 8.03 -2.78 4.11
C HIS A 125 7.25 -2.74 5.42
N LEU A 126 6.14 -3.47 5.52
CA LEU A 126 5.47 -3.72 6.79
C LEU A 126 6.41 -4.48 7.74
N ARG A 127 7.06 -5.53 7.24
CA ARG A 127 8.10 -6.28 7.95
C ARG A 127 9.28 -5.40 8.34
N LEU A 128 9.78 -4.60 7.39
CA LEU A 128 10.84 -3.64 7.65
C LEU A 128 10.52 -2.70 8.82
N LEU A 129 9.36 -2.06 8.80
CA LEU A 129 8.95 -1.12 9.85
C LEU A 129 8.71 -1.85 11.18
N HIS A 130 8.16 -3.07 11.14
CA HIS A 130 8.02 -3.89 12.34
C HIS A 130 9.38 -4.28 12.94
N SER A 131 10.31 -4.81 12.15
CA SER A 131 11.67 -5.17 12.58
C SER A 131 12.50 -3.96 13.04
N THR A 132 12.15 -2.77 12.54
CA THR A 132 12.72 -1.49 13.02
C THR A 132 12.32 -1.17 14.46
N GLY A 133 11.21 -1.74 14.95
CA GLY A 133 10.70 -1.56 16.31
C GLY A 133 9.47 -0.65 16.41
N PHE A 134 8.82 -0.30 15.29
CA PHE A 134 7.57 0.45 15.33
C PHE A 134 6.40 -0.45 15.76
N LYS A 135 5.62 -0.01 16.74
CA LYS A 135 4.42 -0.72 17.22
C LYS A 135 3.22 -0.42 16.32
N LEU A 136 3.15 -1.15 15.21
CA LEU A 136 2.10 -1.04 14.19
C LEU A 136 0.99 -2.03 14.50
N VAL A 137 -0.27 -1.57 14.49
CA VAL A 137 -1.43 -2.44 14.83
C VAL A 137 -2.40 -2.63 13.67
N THR A 138 -2.29 -1.82 12.62
CA THR A 138 -3.11 -1.96 11.41
C THR A 138 -2.33 -1.69 10.13
N ASN A 139 -2.80 -2.26 9.03
CA ASN A 139 -2.44 -1.86 7.67
C ASN A 139 -3.70 -1.77 6.81
N GLN A 140 -4.00 -0.59 6.30
CA GLN A 140 -5.16 -0.29 5.49
C GLN A 140 -4.85 -0.50 4.01
N LEU A 141 -5.52 -1.46 3.35
CA LEU A 141 -5.18 -1.93 2.00
C LEU A 141 -6.41 -2.11 1.11
N SER A 142 -6.22 -2.04 -0.21
CA SER A 142 -7.22 -2.47 -1.18
C SER A 142 -7.43 -3.99 -1.06
N MET A 143 -8.66 -4.42 -0.81
CA MET A 143 -9.04 -5.84 -0.80
C MET A 143 -10.49 -5.99 -1.27
N SER A 144 -10.73 -6.97 -2.14
CA SER A 144 -12.07 -7.30 -2.66
C SER A 144 -12.14 -8.76 -3.09
N VAL A 145 -13.29 -9.19 -3.61
CA VAL A 145 -13.41 -10.49 -4.30
C VAL A 145 -12.53 -10.59 -5.56
N LEU A 146 -11.98 -9.47 -6.06
CA LEU A 146 -10.99 -9.46 -7.15
C LEU A 146 -9.56 -9.30 -6.63
N ASP A 147 -9.32 -8.37 -5.71
CA ASP A 147 -7.98 -8.07 -5.18
C ASP A 147 -7.67 -8.98 -3.98
N ARG A 148 -7.04 -10.11 -4.31
CA ARG A 148 -6.65 -11.17 -3.37
C ARG A 148 -5.16 -11.15 -3.02
N ARG A 149 -4.43 -10.09 -3.38
CA ARG A 149 -2.98 -10.00 -3.13
C ARG A 149 -2.65 -10.15 -1.65
N ALA A 150 -3.46 -9.59 -0.74
CA ALA A 150 -3.22 -9.74 0.69
C ALA A 150 -3.45 -11.18 1.19
N GLU A 151 -4.44 -11.89 0.63
CA GLU A 151 -4.76 -13.29 0.94
C GLU A 151 -3.66 -14.23 0.44
N LEU A 152 -3.22 -14.05 -0.82
CA LEU A 152 -2.32 -14.98 -1.52
C LEU A 152 -0.84 -14.62 -1.39
N GLY A 153 -0.51 -13.36 -1.12
CA GLY A 153 0.85 -12.82 -1.05
C GLY A 153 1.52 -12.91 0.31
N GLY A 154 0.87 -13.54 1.30
CA GLY A 154 1.39 -13.72 2.66
C GLY A 154 1.17 -12.53 3.61
N MET A 155 0.60 -11.42 3.14
CA MET A 155 0.26 -10.25 3.98
C MET A 155 -0.71 -10.64 5.10
N ALA A 156 -1.81 -11.32 4.77
CA ALA A 156 -2.81 -11.74 5.75
C ALA A 156 -2.24 -12.73 6.78
N GLU A 157 -1.44 -13.69 6.33
CA GLU A 157 -0.76 -14.66 7.19
C GLU A 157 0.21 -13.98 8.15
N TRP A 158 1.05 -13.07 7.63
CA TRP A 158 2.00 -12.33 8.44
C TRP A 158 1.28 -11.43 9.46
N CYS A 159 0.26 -10.69 9.04
CA CYS A 159 -0.54 -9.84 9.92
C CYS A 159 -1.18 -10.65 11.06
N ALA A 160 -1.77 -11.81 10.75
CA ALA A 160 -2.35 -12.70 11.77
C ALA A 160 -1.32 -13.16 12.80
N LYS A 161 -0.11 -13.55 12.35
CA LYS A 161 0.98 -14.00 13.23
C LYS A 161 1.56 -12.89 14.11
N ASN A 162 1.50 -11.64 13.67
CA ASN A 162 2.15 -10.50 14.34
C ASN A 162 1.16 -9.56 15.03
N GLY A 163 -0.12 -9.95 15.18
CA GLY A 163 -1.12 -9.13 15.87
C GLY A 163 -1.50 -7.83 15.13
N VAL A 164 -1.27 -7.77 13.82
CA VAL A 164 -1.65 -6.63 12.97
C VAL A 164 -2.99 -6.92 12.30
N LYS A 165 -3.90 -5.96 12.29
CA LYS A 165 -5.20 -6.08 11.61
C LYS A 165 -5.18 -5.43 10.24
N LEU A 166 -5.80 -6.07 9.26
CA LEU A 166 -6.04 -5.46 7.95
C LEU A 166 -7.34 -4.64 8.00
N LEU A 167 -7.26 -3.41 7.49
CA LEU A 167 -8.43 -2.56 7.25
C LEU A 167 -8.65 -2.48 5.73
N ALA A 168 -9.67 -3.18 5.24
CA ALA A 168 -9.89 -3.32 3.80
C ALA A 168 -10.71 -2.14 3.26
N TYR A 169 -10.19 -1.44 2.25
CA TYR A 169 -10.98 -0.51 1.44
C TYR A 169 -11.14 -1.05 0.01
N GLY A 170 -12.01 -0.41 -0.78
CA GLY A 170 -12.18 -0.78 -2.18
C GLY A 170 -12.93 -2.09 -2.40
N THR A 171 -13.51 -2.64 -1.33
CA THR A 171 -14.23 -3.91 -1.32
C THR A 171 -15.39 -3.97 -2.30
N LEU A 172 -16.03 -2.83 -2.61
CA LEU A 172 -17.14 -2.73 -3.56
C LEU A 172 -16.71 -2.24 -4.95
N LEU A 173 -15.42 -2.06 -5.20
CA LEU A 173 -14.86 -1.64 -6.50
C LEU A 173 -15.54 -0.37 -7.05
N GLY A 174 -15.76 0.64 -6.21
CA GLY A 174 -16.41 1.88 -6.62
C GLY A 174 -17.89 1.73 -7.00
N GLY A 175 -18.51 0.58 -6.73
CA GLY A 175 -19.90 0.26 -7.04
C GLY A 175 -20.09 -0.84 -8.09
N PHE A 176 -19.01 -1.35 -8.71
CA PHE A 176 -19.09 -2.43 -9.69
C PHE A 176 -19.67 -3.73 -9.12
N LEU A 177 -19.45 -4.01 -7.82
CA LEU A 177 -20.04 -5.16 -7.13
C LEU A 177 -21.46 -4.87 -6.68
N SER A 178 -22.36 -4.69 -7.65
CA SER A 178 -23.79 -4.47 -7.43
C SER A 178 -24.64 -5.07 -8.54
N GLU A 179 -25.94 -5.20 -8.26
CA GLU A 179 -26.93 -5.81 -9.15
C GLU A 179 -27.00 -5.10 -10.52
N GLY A 180 -26.76 -3.79 -10.54
CA GLY A 180 -26.85 -2.97 -11.75
C GLY A 180 -25.83 -3.34 -12.84
N TRP A 181 -24.75 -4.04 -12.50
CA TRP A 181 -23.68 -4.42 -13.42
C TRP A 181 -23.76 -5.87 -13.89
N VAL A 182 -24.64 -6.69 -13.32
CA VAL A 182 -24.77 -8.12 -13.66
C VAL A 182 -25.21 -8.27 -15.12
N GLY A 183 -24.44 -9.01 -15.90
CA GLY A 183 -24.74 -9.29 -17.31
C GLY A 183 -24.68 -8.06 -18.23
N LYS A 184 -24.14 -6.94 -17.76
CA LYS A 184 -23.97 -5.73 -18.58
C LYS A 184 -22.72 -5.85 -19.47
N PRO A 185 -22.73 -5.24 -20.67
CA PRO A 185 -21.52 -5.09 -21.46
C PRO A 185 -20.50 -4.20 -20.73
N GLU A 186 -19.24 -4.27 -21.15
CA GLU A 186 -18.17 -3.45 -20.60
C GLU A 186 -18.47 -1.95 -20.80
N PRO A 187 -18.43 -1.12 -19.74
CA PRO A 187 -18.67 0.30 -19.88
C PRO A 187 -17.52 1.01 -20.60
N SER A 188 -17.87 1.94 -21.46
CA SER A 188 -16.93 2.90 -22.05
C SER A 188 -16.42 3.88 -21.01
N ALA A 189 -15.28 4.53 -21.28
CA ALA A 189 -14.71 5.54 -20.40
C ALA A 189 -15.67 6.71 -20.09
N LYS A 190 -16.59 7.04 -21.01
CA LYS A 190 -17.61 8.10 -20.82
C LYS A 190 -18.69 7.71 -19.82
N GLU A 191 -18.93 6.42 -19.63
CA GLU A 191 -19.93 5.89 -18.68
C GLU A 191 -19.37 5.81 -17.24
N LEU A 192 -18.05 5.98 -17.07
CA LEU A 192 -17.39 6.00 -15.76
C LEU A 192 -17.53 7.38 -15.10
N GLY A 193 -18.72 7.67 -14.57
CA GLY A 193 -19.07 8.97 -13.99
C GLY A 193 -18.37 9.33 -12.67
N THR A 194 -17.49 8.49 -12.13
CA THR A 194 -16.73 8.79 -10.90
C THR A 194 -15.28 8.35 -10.99
N MET A 195 -14.38 9.06 -10.31
CA MET A 195 -12.97 8.66 -10.18
C MET A 195 -12.79 7.28 -9.54
N SER A 196 -13.72 6.87 -8.67
CA SER A 196 -13.71 5.53 -8.08
C SER A 196 -13.97 4.47 -9.14
N LEU A 197 -14.99 4.65 -9.99
CA LEU A 197 -15.25 3.74 -11.11
C LEU A 197 -14.05 3.71 -12.08
N GLN A 198 -13.43 4.85 -12.38
CA GLN A 198 -12.22 4.90 -13.20
C GLN A 198 -11.06 4.10 -12.57
N LYS A 199 -10.78 4.30 -11.27
CA LYS A 199 -9.75 3.54 -10.55
C LYS A 199 -10.02 2.04 -10.61
N TYR A 200 -11.21 1.60 -10.21
CA TYR A 200 -11.50 0.17 -10.10
C TYR A 200 -11.74 -0.51 -11.44
N LYS A 201 -12.07 0.24 -12.50
CA LYS A 201 -12.02 -0.27 -13.87
C LYS A 201 -10.59 -0.70 -14.23
N ARG A 202 -9.57 0.06 -13.82
CA ARG A 202 -8.16 -0.37 -14.00
C ARG A 202 -7.83 -1.64 -13.22
N PHE A 203 -8.38 -1.81 -12.01
CA PHE A 203 -8.23 -3.08 -11.29
C PHE A 203 -8.86 -4.25 -12.05
N ILE A 204 -10.03 -4.05 -12.66
CA ILE A 204 -10.70 -5.05 -13.51
C ILE A 204 -9.86 -5.33 -14.78
N ASP A 205 -9.26 -4.31 -15.37
CA ASP A 205 -8.47 -4.45 -16.60
C ASP A 205 -7.12 -5.14 -16.34
N VAL A 206 -6.48 -4.79 -15.23
CA VAL A 206 -5.16 -5.32 -14.83
C VAL A 206 -5.26 -6.67 -14.11
N ALA A 207 -6.38 -6.97 -13.43
CA ALA A 207 -6.72 -8.34 -13.07
C ALA A 207 -7.00 -9.11 -14.36
N VAL A 208 -5.94 -9.63 -15.00
CA VAL A 208 -6.00 -10.08 -16.39
C VAL A 208 -7.12 -11.11 -16.57
N GLY A 209 -7.95 -10.91 -17.60
CA GLY A 209 -9.26 -11.57 -17.77
C GLY A 209 -10.38 -10.57 -18.09
N GLY A 210 -10.15 -9.28 -17.75
CA GLY A 210 -10.97 -8.16 -18.18
C GLY A 210 -12.40 -8.23 -17.69
N TRP A 211 -13.31 -7.57 -18.42
CA TRP A 211 -14.71 -7.49 -18.05
C TRP A 211 -15.40 -8.86 -17.95
N ASP A 212 -15.08 -9.79 -18.85
CA ASP A 212 -15.68 -11.13 -18.86
C ASP A 212 -15.33 -11.94 -17.61
N ALA A 213 -14.07 -11.91 -17.17
CA ALA A 213 -13.66 -12.57 -15.94
C ALA A 213 -14.31 -11.91 -14.71
N PHE A 214 -14.42 -10.58 -14.70
CA PHE A 214 -15.16 -9.86 -13.67
C PHE A 214 -16.63 -10.28 -13.63
N GLN A 215 -17.31 -10.40 -14.78
CA GLN A 215 -18.72 -10.81 -14.85
C GLN A 215 -18.94 -12.22 -14.29
N LYS A 216 -18.00 -13.15 -14.49
CA LYS A 216 -18.07 -14.49 -13.87
C LYS A 216 -18.07 -14.42 -12.35
N VAL A 217 -17.18 -13.60 -11.77
CA VAL A 217 -17.11 -13.40 -10.32
C VAL A 217 -18.36 -12.68 -9.81
N LEU A 218 -18.83 -11.66 -10.53
CA LEU A 218 -20.04 -10.93 -10.18
C LEU A 218 -21.28 -11.84 -10.19
N ALA A 219 -21.39 -12.74 -11.18
CA ALA A 219 -22.46 -13.72 -11.26
C ALA A 219 -22.42 -14.72 -10.09
N ALA A 220 -21.23 -15.20 -9.70
CA ALA A 220 -21.06 -16.05 -8.52
C ALA A 220 -21.48 -15.32 -7.23
N CYS A 221 -21.10 -14.06 -7.06
CA CYS A 221 -21.57 -13.25 -5.94
C CYS A 221 -23.10 -13.06 -5.97
N ALA A 222 -23.71 -12.93 -7.17
CA ALA A 222 -25.16 -12.82 -7.33
C ALA A 222 -25.90 -14.12 -6.96
N GLU A 223 -25.34 -15.28 -7.30
CA GLU A 223 -25.87 -16.58 -6.90
C GLU A 223 -25.89 -16.74 -5.38
N VAL A 224 -24.77 -16.42 -4.72
CA VAL A 224 -24.65 -16.45 -3.26
C VAL A 224 -25.58 -15.42 -2.62
N ALA A 225 -25.71 -14.22 -3.20
CA ALA A 225 -26.62 -13.19 -2.72
C ALA A 225 -28.08 -13.67 -2.74
N LYS A 226 -28.47 -14.39 -3.80
CA LYS A 226 -29.79 -15.01 -3.91
C LYS A 226 -30.02 -16.08 -2.84
N LYS A 227 -29.02 -16.94 -2.58
CA LYS A 227 -29.10 -17.98 -1.53
C LYS A 227 -29.37 -17.39 -0.15
N HIS A 228 -28.68 -16.29 0.19
CA HIS A 228 -28.79 -15.64 1.50
C HIS A 228 -29.88 -14.56 1.57
N ASN A 229 -30.58 -14.28 0.47
CA ASN A 229 -31.57 -13.20 0.35
C ASN A 229 -31.02 -11.82 0.77
N VAL A 230 -29.81 -11.51 0.31
CA VAL A 230 -29.13 -10.22 0.54
C VAL A 230 -28.68 -9.61 -0.78
N ALA A 231 -28.19 -8.36 -0.73
CA ALA A 231 -27.64 -7.69 -1.90
C ALA A 231 -26.19 -8.16 -2.20
N ILE A 232 -25.77 -8.07 -3.47
CA ILE A 232 -24.40 -8.40 -3.90
C ILE A 232 -23.32 -7.64 -3.09
N PRO A 233 -23.48 -6.34 -2.78
CA PRO A 233 -22.53 -5.63 -1.91
C PRO A 233 -22.35 -6.29 -0.54
N ALA A 234 -23.40 -6.89 0.04
CA ALA A 234 -23.30 -7.55 1.34
C ALA A 234 -22.46 -8.83 1.24
N VAL A 235 -22.64 -9.64 0.18
CA VAL A 235 -21.80 -10.82 -0.12
C VAL A 235 -20.34 -10.43 -0.31
N ALA A 236 -20.06 -9.43 -1.14
CA ALA A 236 -18.70 -8.97 -1.39
C ALA A 236 -18.01 -8.45 -0.11
N THR A 237 -18.75 -7.71 0.73
CA THR A 237 -18.24 -7.22 2.02
C THR A 237 -17.98 -8.36 3.00
N ARG A 238 -18.93 -9.30 3.11
CA ARG A 238 -18.82 -10.47 3.99
C ARG A 238 -17.65 -11.38 3.58
N TYR A 239 -17.43 -11.57 2.28
CA TYR A 239 -16.27 -12.30 1.74
C TYR A 239 -14.95 -11.73 2.28
N VAL A 240 -14.78 -10.41 2.26
CA VAL A 240 -13.56 -9.75 2.75
C VAL A 240 -13.47 -9.83 4.27
N LEU A 241 -14.59 -9.62 5.00
CA LEU A 241 -14.62 -9.76 6.46
C LEU A 241 -14.23 -11.16 6.94
N GLN A 242 -14.54 -12.21 6.18
CA GLN A 242 -14.16 -13.58 6.56
C GLN A 242 -12.72 -13.95 6.18
N GLN A 243 -11.95 -13.05 5.55
CA GLN A 243 -10.53 -13.30 5.28
C GLN A 243 -9.69 -13.19 6.56
N GLN A 244 -8.60 -13.96 6.58
CA GLN A 244 -7.64 -13.94 7.68
C GLN A 244 -7.07 -12.53 7.91
N ALA A 245 -6.86 -12.19 9.18
CA ALA A 245 -6.36 -10.89 9.66
C ALA A 245 -7.22 -9.65 9.36
N VAL A 246 -8.31 -9.76 8.60
CA VAL A 246 -9.22 -8.62 8.35
C VAL A 246 -9.97 -8.26 9.63
N GLY A 247 -9.57 -7.13 10.21
CA GLY A 247 -10.25 -6.54 11.35
C GLY A 247 -11.53 -5.84 10.91
N CYS A 248 -11.42 -4.97 9.92
CA CYS A 248 -12.55 -4.19 9.42
C CYS A 248 -12.57 -4.06 7.89
N VAL A 249 -13.77 -3.82 7.35
CA VAL A 249 -13.99 -3.31 5.98
C VAL A 249 -14.48 -1.86 6.06
N ILE A 250 -13.93 -1.00 5.22
CA ILE A 250 -14.30 0.40 5.07
C ILE A 250 -15.28 0.52 3.91
N VAL A 251 -16.50 0.96 4.19
CA VAL A 251 -17.54 1.21 3.18
C VAL A 251 -17.88 2.69 3.13
N GLY A 252 -18.08 3.22 1.93
CA GLY A 252 -18.43 4.63 1.75
C GLY A 252 -19.81 4.94 2.35
N SER A 253 -19.95 6.15 2.90
CA SER A 253 -21.21 6.61 3.48
C SER A 253 -22.00 7.56 2.57
N ARG A 254 -23.26 7.78 2.94
CA ARG A 254 -24.11 8.86 2.46
C ARG A 254 -24.62 9.62 3.67
N LEU A 255 -24.26 10.90 3.75
CA LEU A 255 -24.53 11.76 4.90
C LEU A 255 -25.79 12.62 4.72
N ASP A 256 -26.45 12.51 3.57
CA ASP A 256 -27.78 13.08 3.37
C ASP A 256 -28.79 12.28 4.20
N ASN A 257 -29.41 12.97 5.16
CA ASN A 257 -30.37 12.40 6.11
C ASN A 257 -31.58 11.73 5.44
N SER A 258 -31.94 12.14 4.22
CA SER A 258 -33.06 11.53 3.48
C SER A 258 -32.76 10.11 2.99
N VAL A 259 -31.48 9.75 2.83
CA VAL A 259 -31.04 8.46 2.30
C VAL A 259 -30.12 7.67 3.25
N ALA A 260 -29.55 8.31 4.27
CA ALA A 260 -28.57 7.71 5.18
C ALA A 260 -29.06 6.38 5.77
N GLN A 261 -30.29 6.33 6.30
CA GLN A 261 -30.84 5.13 6.93
C GLN A 261 -30.86 3.93 5.98
N LYS A 262 -31.27 4.14 4.72
CA LYS A 262 -31.29 3.08 3.70
C LYS A 262 -29.89 2.51 3.42
N TYR A 263 -28.86 3.34 3.42
CA TYR A 263 -27.48 2.88 3.24
C TYR A 263 -26.95 2.15 4.48
N ILE A 264 -27.29 2.65 5.67
CA ILE A 264 -26.97 1.99 6.94
C ILE A 264 -27.56 0.58 6.98
N ASP A 265 -28.86 0.43 6.70
CA ASP A 265 -29.54 -0.86 6.74
C ASP A 265 -28.94 -1.85 5.73
N ARG A 266 -28.67 -1.39 4.51
CA ARG A 266 -28.00 -2.19 3.47
C ARG A 266 -26.61 -2.65 3.88
N ASN A 267 -25.84 -1.79 4.53
CA ASN A 267 -24.51 -2.12 4.99
C ASN A 267 -24.55 -3.08 6.18
N LYS A 268 -25.52 -2.92 7.10
CA LYS A 268 -25.73 -3.81 8.25
C LYS A 268 -26.16 -5.22 7.86
N ALA A 269 -26.78 -5.39 6.68
CA ALA A 269 -27.11 -6.71 6.14
C ALA A 269 -25.88 -7.63 6.01
N VAL A 270 -24.66 -7.08 6.00
CA VAL A 270 -23.45 -7.92 6.08
C VAL A 270 -23.47 -8.82 7.32
N PHE A 271 -24.00 -8.36 8.46
CA PHE A 271 -24.04 -9.06 9.76
C PHE A 271 -25.17 -10.08 9.90
N SER A 272 -26.08 -10.19 8.92
CA SER A 272 -27.20 -11.12 9.00
C SER A 272 -26.88 -12.53 8.47
N PHE A 273 -25.67 -12.79 7.98
CA PHE A 273 -25.27 -14.07 7.39
C PHE A 273 -23.76 -14.27 7.43
N GLU A 274 -23.35 -15.52 7.21
CA GLU A 274 -21.97 -15.94 6.97
C GLU A 274 -21.90 -16.71 5.65
N LEU A 275 -20.77 -16.60 4.96
CA LEU A 275 -20.45 -17.43 3.80
C LEU A 275 -19.96 -18.78 4.30
N ASP A 276 -20.70 -19.84 3.97
CA ASP A 276 -20.29 -21.20 4.26
C ASP A 276 -19.25 -21.71 3.24
N ASP A 277 -18.77 -22.94 3.44
CA ASP A 277 -17.79 -23.54 2.54
C ASP A 277 -18.31 -23.68 1.10
N ALA A 278 -19.61 -23.85 0.89
CA ALA A 278 -20.20 -23.93 -0.45
C ALA A 278 -20.17 -22.56 -1.13
N ASP A 279 -20.54 -21.50 -0.41
CA ASP A 279 -20.47 -20.13 -0.93
C ASP A 279 -19.04 -19.72 -1.28
N MET A 280 -18.10 -20.03 -0.38
CA MET A 280 -16.69 -19.75 -0.59
C MET A 280 -16.14 -20.55 -1.78
N ARG A 281 -16.58 -21.80 -1.98
CA ARG A 281 -16.24 -22.58 -3.19
C ARG A 281 -16.80 -21.94 -4.45
N THR A 282 -18.08 -21.55 -4.47
CA THR A 282 -18.70 -20.89 -5.64
C THR A 282 -17.93 -19.64 -6.06
N ILE A 283 -17.58 -18.78 -5.11
CA ILE A 283 -16.79 -17.56 -5.38
C ILE A 283 -15.37 -17.93 -5.85
N ARG A 284 -14.70 -18.87 -5.19
CA ARG A 284 -13.32 -19.28 -5.54
C ARG A 284 -13.21 -19.95 -6.89
N GLU A 285 -14.20 -20.74 -7.30
CA GLU A 285 -14.24 -21.34 -8.63
C GLU A 285 -14.35 -20.26 -9.71
N ALA A 286 -15.23 -19.26 -9.52
CA ALA A 286 -15.32 -18.13 -10.44
C ALA A 286 -14.03 -17.29 -10.49
N GLN A 287 -13.35 -17.12 -9.36
CA GLN A 287 -12.08 -16.42 -9.27
C GLN A 287 -10.95 -17.10 -10.06
N LYS A 288 -11.05 -18.38 -10.43
CA LYS A 288 -10.06 -19.03 -11.32
C LYS A 288 -10.04 -18.42 -12.72
N ALA A 289 -11.09 -17.70 -13.12
CA ALA A 289 -11.12 -16.94 -14.36
C ALA A 289 -10.25 -15.66 -14.29
N LEU A 290 -9.93 -15.18 -13.08
CA LEU A 290 -9.04 -14.06 -12.88
C LEU A 290 -7.59 -14.53 -12.98
N LYS A 291 -6.73 -13.72 -13.61
CA LYS A 291 -5.29 -13.81 -13.40
C LYS A 291 -4.89 -12.89 -12.24
N PRO A 292 -3.79 -13.20 -11.54
CA PRO A 292 -3.32 -12.39 -10.42
C PRO A 292 -3.03 -10.94 -10.81
N ILE A 293 -3.48 -9.99 -9.98
CA ILE A 293 -3.03 -8.60 -10.06
C ILE A 293 -1.51 -8.58 -9.80
N PRO A 294 -0.69 -7.89 -10.62
CA PRO A 294 0.75 -7.83 -10.43
C PRO A 294 1.15 -7.20 -9.09
N ASN A 295 2.35 -7.56 -8.63
CA ASN A 295 3.02 -7.01 -7.44
C ASN A 295 2.23 -7.25 -6.13
N ASP A 296 2.71 -6.70 -5.02
CA ASP A 296 2.06 -6.84 -3.71
C ASP A 296 1.06 -5.69 -3.45
N CYS A 297 0.20 -5.84 -2.43
CA CYS A 297 -0.69 -4.77 -1.98
C CYS A 297 0.10 -3.50 -1.66
N GLY A 298 -0.38 -2.35 -2.14
CA GLY A 298 0.30 -1.06 -1.98
C GLY A 298 1.33 -0.76 -3.07
N ASP A 299 1.83 -1.77 -3.80
CA ASP A 299 2.74 -1.53 -4.92
C ASP A 299 2.06 -0.84 -6.10
N GLU A 300 0.72 -0.85 -6.18
CA GLU A 300 -0.02 -0.08 -7.18
C GLU A 300 0.20 1.45 -7.09
N TYR A 301 0.84 1.91 -6.02
CA TYR A 301 1.27 3.29 -5.82
C TYR A 301 2.80 3.47 -5.91
N ARG A 302 3.55 2.41 -6.23
CA ARG A 302 5.02 2.39 -6.24
C ARG A 302 5.62 1.93 -7.56
N VAL A 303 5.01 0.92 -8.18
CA VAL A 303 5.55 0.24 -9.36
C VAL A 303 4.44 0.09 -10.42
N PRO A 304 4.75 0.32 -11.71
CA PRO A 304 3.81 0.02 -12.78
C PRO A 304 3.35 -1.45 -12.77
N PRO A 305 2.12 -1.73 -13.22
CA PRO A 305 1.08 -0.77 -13.60
C PRO A 305 0.53 -0.04 -12.36
N PHE A 306 0.44 1.29 -12.42
CA PHE A 306 -0.15 2.08 -11.34
C PHE A 306 -1.68 1.95 -11.38
N LEU A 307 -2.28 1.53 -10.26
CA LEU A 307 -3.74 1.35 -10.15
C LEU A 307 -4.37 2.53 -9.38
N THR A 308 -3.94 3.73 -9.72
CA THR A 308 -4.52 5.00 -9.24
C THR A 308 -5.67 5.43 -10.16
N ALA A 309 -6.39 6.50 -9.81
CA ALA A 309 -7.42 7.03 -10.69
C ALA A 309 -6.82 7.56 -12.01
N SER A 310 -5.74 8.35 -11.92
CA SER A 310 -5.01 8.86 -13.08
C SER A 310 -4.32 7.75 -13.90
N GLY A 311 -3.95 6.62 -13.27
CA GLY A 311 -3.12 5.59 -13.89
C GLY A 311 -1.63 5.90 -13.83
N ASP A 312 -1.25 6.93 -13.08
CA ASP A 312 0.13 7.33 -12.79
C ASP A 312 0.25 7.85 -11.34
N LEU A 313 1.39 8.48 -11.03
CA LEU A 313 1.64 9.11 -9.73
C LEU A 313 1.51 10.63 -9.75
N GLY A 314 0.92 11.21 -10.81
CA GLY A 314 0.78 12.66 -10.98
C GLY A 314 -0.02 13.33 -9.86
N ASP A 315 -1.01 12.62 -9.32
CA ASP A 315 -1.81 13.08 -8.16
C ASP A 315 -1.05 12.96 -6.81
N HIS A 316 0.16 12.37 -6.83
CA HIS A 316 0.94 11.97 -5.66
C HIS A 316 2.33 12.64 -5.56
N LEU A 317 2.84 13.22 -6.66
CA LEU A 317 4.15 13.87 -6.75
C LEU A 317 4.02 15.23 -7.44
N ASP A 318 4.93 16.17 -7.22
CA ASP A 318 5.07 17.36 -8.08
C ASP A 318 5.82 16.94 -9.35
N PRO A 319 5.15 16.70 -10.48
CA PRO A 319 5.78 16.12 -11.64
C PRO A 319 6.61 17.15 -12.40
N ALA A 320 6.44 18.45 -12.14
CA ALA A 320 7.17 19.51 -12.86
C ALA A 320 8.64 19.56 -12.42
N ALA A 321 8.88 19.65 -11.11
CA ALA A 321 10.23 19.71 -10.56
C ALA A 321 11.05 18.44 -10.85
N GLU A 322 10.43 17.26 -10.75
CA GLU A 322 11.12 16.00 -11.07
C GLU A 322 11.44 15.90 -12.57
N ARG A 323 10.53 16.31 -13.47
CA ARG A 323 10.80 16.33 -14.91
C ARG A 323 11.92 17.30 -15.28
N GLU A 324 11.95 18.48 -14.69
CA GLU A 324 13.00 19.48 -14.92
C GLU A 324 14.37 18.98 -14.44
N GLN A 325 14.41 18.37 -13.25
CA GLN A 325 15.63 17.74 -12.74
C GLN A 325 16.13 16.66 -13.71
N LEU A 326 15.27 15.74 -14.14
CA LEU A 326 15.65 14.64 -15.04
C LEU A 326 16.11 15.15 -16.41
N ALA A 327 15.43 16.15 -16.98
CA ALA A 327 15.85 16.79 -18.22
C ALA A 327 17.23 17.44 -18.09
N THR A 328 17.54 18.03 -16.93
CA THR A 328 18.85 18.60 -16.63
C THR A 328 19.93 17.52 -16.52
N VAL A 329 19.65 16.42 -15.80
CA VAL A 329 20.55 15.27 -15.69
C VAL A 329 20.90 14.73 -17.07
N GLU A 330 19.90 14.54 -17.91
CA GLU A 330 20.06 13.98 -19.25
C GLU A 330 20.88 14.89 -20.16
N ARG A 331 20.60 16.21 -20.14
CA ARG A 331 21.39 17.21 -20.89
C ARG A 331 22.86 17.19 -20.49
N ILE A 332 23.17 17.17 -19.19
CA ILE A 332 24.56 17.15 -18.70
C ILE A 332 25.24 15.84 -19.11
N ALA A 333 24.58 14.71 -18.91
CA ALA A 333 25.14 13.40 -19.26
C ALA A 333 25.42 13.25 -20.76
N ASN A 334 24.52 13.75 -21.62
CA ASN A 334 24.67 13.73 -23.08
C ASN A 334 25.78 14.66 -23.58
N ALA A 335 26.09 15.72 -22.84
CA ALA A 335 27.23 16.60 -23.09
C ALA A 335 28.57 16.02 -22.59
N GLY A 336 28.61 14.75 -22.14
CA GLY A 336 29.81 14.12 -21.57
C GLY A 336 30.09 14.54 -20.12
N GLY A 337 29.16 15.25 -19.48
CA GLY A 337 29.29 15.69 -18.10
C GLY A 337 29.07 14.58 -17.08
N ARG A 338 29.54 14.84 -15.85
CA ARG A 338 29.36 13.97 -14.68
C ARG A 338 28.24 14.51 -13.79
N VAL A 339 27.25 13.68 -13.49
CA VAL A 339 26.17 14.00 -12.56
C VAL A 339 26.32 13.15 -11.31
N GLN A 340 26.21 13.75 -10.13
CA GLN A 340 26.35 13.06 -8.85
C GLN A 340 25.12 13.27 -7.97
N VAL A 341 24.73 12.23 -7.24
CA VAL A 341 23.67 12.25 -6.24
C VAL A 341 24.31 12.06 -4.87
N SER A 342 24.06 12.99 -3.95
CA SER A 342 24.41 12.81 -2.54
C SER A 342 23.30 12.06 -1.81
N GLY A 343 23.70 11.15 -0.91
CA GLY A 343 22.78 10.43 -0.03
C GLY A 343 22.58 11.11 1.33
N GLY A 344 23.32 12.19 1.61
CA GLY A 344 23.31 12.88 2.91
C GLY A 344 23.94 12.06 4.05
N SER A 345 24.79 11.08 3.72
CA SER A 345 25.58 10.34 4.69
C SER A 345 26.66 11.25 5.31
N LYS A 346 26.87 11.14 6.63
CA LYS A 346 27.96 11.85 7.31
C LYS A 346 29.36 11.42 6.80
N TYR A 347 29.45 10.22 6.19
CA TYR A 347 30.70 9.68 5.67
C TYR A 347 31.06 10.23 4.29
N GLU A 348 30.10 10.71 3.48
CA GLU A 348 30.36 11.23 2.12
C GLU A 348 31.46 12.32 2.09
N PRO A 349 31.39 13.39 2.90
CA PRO A 349 32.45 14.40 2.91
C PRO A 349 33.77 13.93 3.55
N ILE A 350 33.73 12.91 4.42
CA ILE A 350 34.92 12.40 5.13
C ILE A 350 35.72 11.45 4.23
N ALA A 351 35.02 10.53 3.57
CA ALA A 351 35.62 9.48 2.74
C ALA A 351 35.68 9.85 1.25
N GLY A 352 35.14 11.02 0.84
CA GLY A 352 35.27 11.53 -0.52
C GLY A 352 34.43 10.79 -1.56
N TYR A 353 33.21 10.39 -1.21
CA TYR A 353 32.29 9.70 -2.12
C TYR A 353 30.91 10.38 -2.18
N CYS A 354 30.08 9.93 -3.12
CA CYS A 354 28.66 10.30 -3.23
C CYS A 354 27.81 9.04 -3.35
N ARG A 355 26.48 9.11 -3.16
CA ARG A 355 25.60 7.94 -3.24
C ARG A 355 25.66 7.27 -4.62
N ALA A 356 25.60 8.06 -5.69
CA ALA A 356 25.72 7.55 -7.04
C ALA A 356 26.26 8.59 -8.01
N VAL A 357 26.90 8.12 -9.07
CA VAL A 357 27.43 8.95 -10.16
C VAL A 357 26.94 8.42 -11.50
N ARG A 358 26.58 9.33 -12.41
CA ARG A 358 26.32 9.05 -13.83
C ARG A 358 27.35 9.72 -14.72
N VAL A 359 27.90 8.96 -15.66
CA VAL A 359 28.71 9.45 -16.79
C VAL A 359 28.22 8.77 -18.06
N GLY A 360 27.68 9.55 -19.00
CA GLY A 360 26.99 9.01 -20.18
C GLY A 360 25.82 8.11 -19.80
N LYS A 361 25.88 6.82 -20.18
CA LYS A 361 24.86 5.80 -19.86
C LYS A 361 25.14 5.03 -18.57
N LYS A 362 26.36 5.10 -18.03
CA LYS A 362 26.78 4.30 -16.87
C LYS A 362 26.43 5.01 -15.58
N ILE A 363 25.83 4.28 -14.66
CA ILE A 363 25.51 4.70 -13.30
C ILE A 363 26.21 3.74 -12.34
N SER A 364 27.05 4.27 -11.46
CA SER A 364 27.67 3.50 -10.39
C SER A 364 27.13 3.98 -9.04
N VAL A 365 26.59 3.04 -8.26
CA VAL A 365 26.03 3.28 -6.93
C VAL A 365 27.00 2.75 -5.89
N SER A 366 27.42 3.63 -4.99
CA SER A 366 28.34 3.31 -3.90
C SER A 366 27.74 2.27 -2.94
N GLY A 367 28.60 1.61 -2.16
CA GLY A 367 28.20 0.75 -1.05
C GLY A 367 27.09 1.38 -0.20
N THR A 368 25.98 0.66 -0.12
CA THR A 368 24.74 1.16 0.49
C THR A 368 24.34 0.25 1.64
N THR A 369 24.35 0.81 2.84
CA THR A 369 23.81 0.19 4.06
C THR A 369 22.46 0.81 4.42
N THR A 370 21.79 0.23 5.42
CA THR A 370 20.62 0.85 6.04
C THR A 370 20.99 2.13 6.80
N LEU A 371 19.99 2.90 7.25
CA LEU A 371 20.17 4.12 8.02
C LEU A 371 20.00 3.88 9.53
N SER A 372 20.59 4.76 10.33
CA SER A 372 20.31 4.83 11.77
C SER A 372 18.84 5.12 12.04
N HIS A 373 18.30 4.53 13.10
CA HIS A 373 16.95 4.82 13.55
C HIS A 373 16.82 6.30 13.97
N PRO A 374 15.71 7.00 13.69
CA PRO A 374 15.50 8.40 14.09
C PRO A 374 15.62 8.68 15.60
N SER A 375 15.49 7.66 16.44
CA SER A 375 15.74 7.76 17.90
C SER A 375 17.21 7.89 18.28
N GLY A 376 18.13 7.66 17.33
CA GLY A 376 19.57 7.59 17.59
C GLY A 376 20.05 6.23 18.10
N THR A 377 19.16 5.25 18.34
CA THR A 377 19.51 3.91 18.81
C THR A 377 19.03 2.84 17.84
N GLY A 378 19.96 2.00 17.37
CA GLY A 378 19.67 0.96 16.38
C GLY A 378 19.57 1.49 14.94
N VAL A 379 19.10 0.63 14.04
CA VAL A 379 19.03 0.88 12.60
C VAL A 379 17.68 0.48 12.03
N ILE A 380 17.34 1.05 10.87
CA ILE A 380 16.16 0.69 10.10
C ILE A 380 16.28 -0.77 9.63
N GLY A 381 15.26 -1.59 9.91
CA GLY A 381 15.27 -3.04 9.72
C GLY A 381 15.81 -3.85 10.90
N GLY A 382 16.29 -3.18 11.96
CA GLY A 382 16.74 -3.83 13.19
C GLY A 382 17.78 -4.92 12.92
N LYS A 383 17.52 -6.13 13.42
CA LYS A 383 18.44 -7.28 13.30
C LYS A 383 18.15 -8.21 12.11
N SER A 384 17.28 -7.80 11.19
CA SER A 384 16.86 -8.62 10.04
C SER A 384 17.64 -8.25 8.79
N THR A 385 18.46 -9.18 8.27
CA THR A 385 19.23 -8.94 7.03
C THR A 385 18.33 -8.68 5.83
N GLY A 386 17.22 -9.40 5.71
CA GLY A 386 16.25 -9.20 4.63
C GLY A 386 15.57 -7.82 4.70
N ASP A 387 15.22 -7.35 5.90
CA ASP A 387 14.59 -6.04 6.05
C ASP A 387 15.59 -4.91 5.82
N GLN A 388 16.83 -5.01 6.35
CA GLN A 388 17.90 -4.08 6.00
C GLN A 388 18.13 -4.04 4.48
N ALA A 389 18.18 -5.20 3.81
CA ALA A 389 18.33 -5.28 2.35
C ALA A 389 17.17 -4.64 1.59
N THR A 390 15.93 -4.75 2.10
CA THR A 390 14.75 -4.10 1.50
C THR A 390 14.93 -2.59 1.48
N PHE A 391 15.37 -2.03 2.61
CA PHE A 391 15.62 -0.60 2.72
C PHE A 391 16.81 -0.14 1.88
N ILE A 392 17.88 -0.93 1.83
CA ILE A 392 19.05 -0.68 0.99
C ILE A 392 18.67 -0.60 -0.50
N LEU A 393 17.87 -1.56 -0.99
CA LEU A 393 17.42 -1.57 -2.39
C LEU A 393 16.48 -0.39 -2.70
N ASP A 394 15.69 0.07 -1.74
CA ASP A 394 14.90 1.31 -1.85
C ASP A 394 15.83 2.54 -2.05
N ILE A 395 16.95 2.61 -1.32
CA ILE A 395 17.95 3.68 -1.46
C ILE A 395 18.62 3.60 -2.85
N ILE A 396 19.03 2.40 -3.27
CA ILE A 396 19.66 2.17 -4.58
C ILE A 396 18.69 2.57 -5.70
N SER A 397 17.45 2.10 -5.64
CA SER A 397 16.41 2.46 -6.62
C SER A 397 16.20 3.97 -6.71
N GLY A 398 16.13 4.65 -5.56
CA GLY A 398 16.03 6.11 -5.50
C GLY A 398 17.23 6.83 -6.12
N ALA A 399 18.44 6.33 -5.90
CA ALA A 399 19.66 6.91 -6.46
C ALA A 399 19.76 6.73 -7.98
N VAL A 400 19.42 5.55 -8.49
CA VAL A 400 19.38 5.27 -9.94
C VAL A 400 18.29 6.12 -10.62
N ARG A 401 17.11 6.22 -10.01
CA ARG A 401 16.01 7.08 -10.50
C ARG A 401 16.39 8.55 -10.55
N ALA A 402 17.07 9.06 -9.52
CA ALA A 402 17.54 10.46 -9.51
C ALA A 402 18.52 10.79 -10.65
N LEU A 403 19.15 9.76 -11.25
CA LEU A 403 20.05 9.86 -12.39
C LEU A 403 19.38 9.50 -13.73
N GLY A 404 18.06 9.32 -13.76
CA GLY A 404 17.27 9.03 -14.96
C GLY A 404 17.17 7.56 -15.35
N GLY A 405 17.62 6.65 -14.48
CA GLY A 405 17.48 5.20 -14.69
C GLY A 405 16.34 4.59 -13.89
N SER A 406 16.28 3.26 -13.93
CA SER A 406 15.35 2.43 -13.16
C SER A 406 16.07 1.16 -12.66
N MET A 407 15.38 0.36 -11.85
CA MET A 407 15.91 -0.95 -11.45
C MET A 407 16.02 -1.93 -12.63
N ALA A 408 15.33 -1.68 -13.75
CA ALA A 408 15.51 -2.47 -14.98
C ALA A 408 16.91 -2.25 -15.60
N ASP A 409 17.51 -1.07 -15.39
CA ASP A 409 18.81 -0.72 -15.94
C ASP A 409 19.98 -1.28 -15.09
N VAL A 410 19.71 -1.88 -13.93
CA VAL A 410 20.75 -2.46 -13.08
C VAL A 410 21.26 -3.76 -13.70
N VAL A 411 22.52 -3.77 -14.07
CA VAL A 411 23.17 -4.92 -14.73
C VAL A 411 24.01 -5.75 -13.76
N ARG A 412 24.42 -5.16 -12.62
CA ARG A 412 25.20 -5.87 -11.60
C ARG A 412 24.85 -5.38 -10.19
N THR A 413 24.84 -6.32 -9.24
CA THR A 413 24.84 -6.06 -7.80
C THR A 413 25.95 -6.83 -7.10
N ARG A 414 26.52 -6.24 -6.05
CA ARG A 414 27.45 -6.93 -5.13
C ARG A 414 26.88 -6.80 -3.74
N VAL A 415 26.71 -7.94 -3.07
CA VAL A 415 26.07 -8.02 -1.76
C VAL A 415 27.11 -8.49 -0.75
N MET A 416 27.27 -7.72 0.30
CA MET A 416 28.20 -7.97 1.38
C MET A 416 27.45 -8.19 2.69
N LEU A 417 27.78 -9.26 3.39
CA LEU A 417 27.13 -9.69 4.63
C LEU A 417 28.13 -9.77 5.79
N THR A 418 27.68 -9.40 6.99
CA THR A 418 28.45 -9.67 8.21
C THR A 418 28.57 -11.17 8.50
N ASP A 419 27.47 -11.92 8.32
CA ASP A 419 27.44 -13.38 8.43
C ASP A 419 26.74 -13.99 7.21
N VAL A 420 27.50 -14.80 6.45
CA VAL A 420 27.03 -15.46 5.23
C VAL A 420 25.86 -16.40 5.48
N LYS A 421 25.67 -16.92 6.70
CA LYS A 421 24.53 -17.80 7.04
C LYS A 421 23.18 -17.11 6.85
N ASN A 422 23.16 -15.78 6.84
CA ASN A 422 21.95 -14.97 6.66
C ASN A 422 21.70 -14.55 5.20
N TRP A 423 22.25 -15.31 4.23
CA TRP A 423 22.15 -15.03 2.79
C TRP A 423 20.71 -15.14 2.26
N GLU A 424 19.94 -16.14 2.71
CA GLU A 424 18.67 -16.51 2.07
C GLU A 424 17.60 -15.40 2.15
N PRO A 425 17.40 -14.73 3.30
CA PRO A 425 16.49 -13.58 3.37
C PRO A 425 16.87 -12.46 2.41
N VAL A 426 18.17 -12.19 2.23
CA VAL A 426 18.68 -11.14 1.33
C VAL A 426 18.46 -11.52 -0.12
N CYS A 427 18.70 -12.77 -0.51
CA CYS A 427 18.40 -13.28 -1.86
C CYS A 427 16.92 -13.16 -2.22
N LYS A 428 16.01 -13.52 -1.30
CA LYS A 428 14.56 -13.42 -1.52
C LYS A 428 14.12 -11.98 -1.78
N VAL A 429 14.64 -11.04 -0.99
CA VAL A 429 14.37 -9.61 -1.12
C VAL A 429 14.97 -9.04 -2.40
N HIS A 430 16.20 -9.41 -2.74
CA HIS A 430 16.85 -9.03 -3.98
C HIS A 430 16.03 -9.49 -5.20
N ALA A 431 15.64 -10.77 -5.24
CA ALA A 431 14.79 -11.30 -6.31
C ALA A 431 13.45 -10.55 -6.41
N ALA A 432 12.81 -10.26 -5.27
CA ALA A 432 11.56 -9.51 -5.23
C ALA A 432 11.69 -8.07 -5.76
N ALA A 433 12.83 -7.41 -5.55
CA ALA A 433 13.07 -6.04 -6.02
C ALA A 433 13.20 -5.94 -7.55
N PHE A 434 13.75 -6.96 -8.21
CA PHE A 434 13.92 -6.98 -9.67
C PHE A 434 12.75 -7.63 -10.44
N LYS A 435 11.95 -8.47 -9.77
CA LYS A 435 10.81 -9.17 -10.37
C LYS A 435 9.83 -8.26 -11.14
N PRO A 436 9.42 -7.07 -10.65
CA PRO A 436 8.48 -6.21 -11.38
C PRO A 436 9.00 -5.71 -12.73
N PHE A 437 10.33 -5.69 -12.89
CA PHE A 437 11.01 -5.27 -14.12
C PHE A 437 11.35 -6.44 -15.03
N ASP A 438 11.17 -7.68 -14.53
CA ASP A 438 11.49 -8.93 -15.22
C ASP A 438 12.93 -8.97 -15.76
N VAL A 439 13.87 -8.50 -14.92
CA VAL A 439 15.32 -8.54 -15.18
C VAL A 439 16.05 -9.31 -14.07
N ARG A 440 17.27 -9.77 -14.37
CA ARG A 440 18.16 -10.44 -13.40
C ARG A 440 19.57 -9.88 -13.55
N PRO A 441 20.04 -9.01 -12.62
CA PRO A 441 21.41 -8.52 -12.69
C PRO A 441 22.41 -9.63 -12.39
N SER A 442 23.63 -9.50 -12.93
CA SER A 442 24.79 -10.27 -12.47
C SER A 442 24.97 -10.00 -10.98
N ASN A 443 25.02 -11.05 -10.15
CA ASN A 443 25.08 -10.91 -8.71
C ASN A 443 26.29 -11.65 -8.12
N THR A 444 26.98 -10.98 -7.21
CA THR A 444 27.97 -11.59 -6.31
C THR A 444 27.50 -11.40 -4.88
N MET A 445 27.60 -12.44 -4.05
CA MET A 445 27.34 -12.36 -2.62
C MET A 445 28.53 -12.92 -1.83
N VAL A 446 29.02 -12.16 -0.87
CA VAL A 446 30.09 -12.54 0.05
C VAL A 446 29.67 -12.27 1.49
N GLY A 447 30.24 -13.00 2.45
CA GLY A 447 29.98 -12.75 3.86
C GLY A 447 31.19 -12.99 4.74
N GLY A 448 31.07 -12.66 6.04
CA GLY A 448 32.19 -12.71 6.98
C GLY A 448 33.03 -11.44 6.98
N ILE A 449 32.41 -10.29 6.67
CA ILE A 449 33.10 -9.00 6.65
C ILE A 449 32.59 -8.06 7.75
N ASP A 450 33.45 -7.14 8.20
CA ASP A 450 33.06 -6.08 9.11
C ASP A 450 32.52 -4.87 8.34
N LEU A 451 31.36 -4.36 8.75
CA LEU A 451 30.74 -3.15 8.20
C LEU A 451 30.99 -1.95 9.12
N ILE A 452 31.18 -0.76 8.51
CA ILE A 452 31.43 0.47 9.28
C ILE A 452 30.12 1.01 9.85
N GLY A 453 29.89 0.75 11.14
CA GLY A 453 28.78 1.29 11.91
C GLY A 453 28.01 0.23 12.68
N ASP A 454 27.39 0.63 13.80
CA ASP A 454 26.75 -0.31 14.71
C ASP A 454 25.43 -0.86 14.15
N GLY A 455 25.26 -2.18 14.26
CA GLY A 455 24.02 -2.88 13.89
C GLY A 455 23.81 -3.07 12.38
N LEU A 456 24.75 -2.67 11.54
CA LEU A 456 24.70 -2.90 10.10
C LEU A 456 25.04 -4.35 9.79
N LEU A 457 24.20 -5.01 8.99
CA LEU A 457 24.36 -6.43 8.67
C LEU A 457 24.58 -6.71 7.18
N VAL A 458 24.13 -5.78 6.32
CA VAL A 458 24.13 -5.90 4.87
C VAL A 458 24.62 -4.60 4.26
N GLU A 459 25.47 -4.70 3.24
CA GLU A 459 25.82 -3.62 2.33
C GLU A 459 25.64 -4.09 0.88
N ILE A 460 25.09 -3.24 0.02
CA ILE A 460 24.87 -3.56 -1.40
C ILE A 460 25.41 -2.44 -2.29
N GLU A 461 26.15 -2.82 -3.32
CA GLU A 461 26.55 -1.98 -4.44
C GLU A 461 25.76 -2.35 -5.69
N ALA A 462 25.61 -1.39 -6.60
CA ALA A 462 24.95 -1.62 -7.88
C ALA A 462 25.62 -0.84 -9.01
N ASP A 463 25.71 -1.48 -10.18
CA ASP A 463 26.05 -0.83 -11.45
C ASP A 463 24.82 -0.92 -12.37
N ALA A 464 24.46 0.22 -12.98
CA ALA A 464 23.37 0.32 -13.94
C ALA A 464 23.83 0.95 -15.26
N GLU A 465 23.18 0.56 -16.35
CA GLU A 465 23.44 1.04 -17.70
C GLU A 465 22.13 1.38 -18.40
N LEU A 466 21.97 2.67 -18.72
CA LEU A 466 20.72 3.18 -19.29
C LEU A 466 20.44 2.59 -20.66
N GLY A 467 19.20 2.12 -20.84
CA GLY A 467 18.75 1.46 -22.05
C GLY A 467 18.96 -0.05 -22.02
N GLY A 468 19.41 -0.63 -20.90
CA GLY A 468 19.43 -2.07 -20.66
C GLY A 468 18.04 -2.67 -20.38
N GLN A 469 16.98 -2.17 -21.03
CA GLN A 469 15.61 -2.56 -20.76
C GLN A 469 15.26 -3.93 -21.36
N LYS A 470 14.17 -4.53 -20.85
CA LYS A 470 13.70 -5.87 -21.20
C LYS A 470 13.54 -6.13 -22.71
N THR A 471 13.23 -5.12 -23.51
CA THR A 471 13.01 -5.29 -24.96
C THR A 471 14.18 -5.95 -25.69
N ASP A 472 15.37 -5.96 -25.07
CA ASP A 472 16.61 -6.46 -25.64
C ASP A 472 17.25 -7.62 -24.83
N VAL A 473 16.49 -8.27 -23.94
CA VAL A 473 17.01 -9.38 -23.11
C VAL A 473 16.84 -10.74 -23.80
N LEU A 474 17.94 -11.33 -24.27
CA LEU A 474 18.03 -12.73 -24.70
C LEU A 474 18.43 -13.61 -23.52
N ASN A 475 17.59 -14.59 -23.16
CA ASN A 475 17.97 -15.68 -22.26
C ASN A 475 18.54 -16.81 -23.10
N ILE A 476 19.83 -17.12 -22.92
CA ILE A 476 20.54 -18.22 -23.58
C ILE A 476 20.28 -19.54 -22.86
#